data_AF-A0A9P9RNS8-F1
#
_entry.id   AF-A0A9P9RNS8-F1
#
_cell.length_a   1.000
_cell.length_b   1.000
_cell.length_c   1.000
_cell.angle_alpha   90.00
_cell.angle_beta   90.00
_cell.angle_gamma   90.00
#
_symmetry.space_group_name_H-M   'P 1'
#
loop_
_entity.id
_entity.type
_entity.pdbx_description
1 polymer ?
#
loop_
_entity_poly.entity_id
_entity_poly.type
_entity_poly.pdbx_seq_one_letter_code
_entity_poly.pdbx_strand_id
1 'polypeptide(L)'
;MALPTYSRKRYWCIALLAAGILAVILAIVVPLAIILPRRGRGGHKSTILLPLYIYPETNATWAPLFNAIETRPQLKFIVIVNPSSGPGSLPYPSDQYTTAVQKLNAYQNVQTVGYVRTDYANRNVSTVLVDISTYAGWALNSSAIAMHGIFFDEAPHQYVLEAVEYMQVVNRAVKDATGLQGDKIIIHNPGVISDARYNDTNTDITVIFEQSYPVYISMIDILAALPGDRSKYSYIVNSVPSTIKGGMKKFVDEISKRAEFLFVTDNTEDFYESFGAGWTNFVEAVPT
;
A
#
# COMPACT_ATOMS: atom_id res chain seq x y z
N MET A 1 -8.95 -47.69 -57.16
CA MET A 1 -9.88 -46.82 -56.40
C MET A 1 -9.40 -45.38 -56.63
N ALA A 2 -10.10 -44.60 -57.45
CA ALA A 2 -9.63 -43.28 -57.89
C ALA A 2 -9.72 -42.24 -56.77
N LEU A 3 -8.62 -41.55 -56.48
CA LEU A 3 -8.61 -40.40 -55.57
C LEU A 3 -9.29 -39.20 -56.26
N PRO A 4 -10.12 -38.42 -55.56
CA PRO A 4 -10.84 -37.32 -56.19
C PRO A 4 -9.87 -36.19 -56.54
N THR A 5 -9.72 -35.91 -57.83
CA THR A 5 -9.00 -34.72 -58.33
C THR A 5 -9.84 -33.49 -58.04
N TYR A 6 -9.58 -32.84 -56.91
CA TYR A 6 -10.16 -31.54 -56.61
C TYR A 6 -9.64 -30.50 -57.61
N SER A 7 -10.55 -29.90 -58.40
CA SER A 7 -10.16 -28.96 -59.45
C SER A 7 -9.50 -27.72 -58.86
N ARG A 8 -8.42 -27.24 -59.50
CA ARG A 8 -7.67 -26.02 -59.13
C ARG A 8 -8.61 -24.80 -58.93
N LYS A 9 -9.73 -24.77 -59.65
CA LYS A 9 -10.79 -23.76 -59.50
C LYS A 9 -11.45 -23.78 -58.11
N ARG A 10 -11.67 -24.96 -57.51
CA ARG A 10 -12.27 -25.09 -56.18
C ARG A 10 -11.37 -24.51 -55.09
N TYR A 11 -10.05 -24.69 -55.19
CA TYR A 11 -9.09 -24.07 -54.27
C TYR A 11 -9.04 -22.54 -54.41
N TRP A 12 -9.11 -22.03 -55.65
CA TRP A 12 -9.19 -20.57 -55.88
C TRP A 12 -10.49 -19.96 -55.36
N CYS A 13 -11.63 -20.63 -55.54
CA CYS A 13 -12.90 -20.19 -54.96
C CYS A 13 -12.85 -20.17 -53.42
N ILE A 14 -12.25 -21.19 -52.79
CA ILE A 14 -12.08 -21.24 -51.33
C ILE A 14 -11.13 -20.13 -50.86
N ALA A 15 -10.03 -19.88 -51.57
CA ALA A 15 -9.08 -18.83 -51.23
C ALA A 15 -9.70 -17.42 -51.36
N LEU A 16 -10.49 -17.18 -52.40
CA LEU A 16 -11.20 -15.91 -52.59
C LEU A 16 -12.31 -15.70 -51.55
N LEU A 17 -13.03 -16.76 -51.18
CA LEU A 17 -14.01 -16.73 -50.09
C LEU A 17 -13.33 -16.45 -48.74
N ALA A 18 -12.20 -17.11 -48.46
CA ALA A 18 -11.43 -16.89 -47.24
C ALA A 18 -10.87 -15.46 -47.17
N ALA A 19 -10.35 -14.93 -48.28
CA ALA A 19 -9.87 -13.55 -48.36
C ALA A 19 -11.00 -12.53 -48.18
N GLY A 20 -12.17 -12.78 -48.77
CA GLY A 20 -13.37 -11.95 -48.60
C GLY A 20 -13.87 -11.95 -47.15
N ILE A 21 -13.93 -13.11 -46.50
CA ILE A 21 -14.30 -13.24 -45.08
C ILE A 21 -13.30 -12.50 -44.20
N LEU A 22 -11.99 -12.65 -44.45
CA LEU A 22 -10.96 -11.96 -43.69
C LEU A 22 -11.05 -10.43 -43.86
N ALA A 23 -11.32 -9.94 -45.06
CA ALA A 23 -11.51 -8.52 -45.32
C ALA A 23 -12.74 -7.97 -44.57
N VAL A 24 -13.85 -8.71 -44.54
CA VAL A 24 -15.05 -8.34 -43.77
C VAL A 24 -14.77 -8.35 -42.26
N ILE A 25 -14.07 -9.36 -41.74
CA ILE A 25 -13.67 -9.42 -40.33
C ILE A 25 -12.80 -8.20 -39.98
N LEU A 26 -11.79 -7.89 -40.78
CA LEU A 26 -10.92 -6.72 -40.53
C LEU A 26 -11.69 -5.40 -40.62
N ALA A 27 -12.59 -5.26 -41.60
CA ALA A 27 -13.42 -4.07 -41.77
C ALA A 27 -14.45 -3.87 -40.65
N ILE A 28 -14.79 -4.91 -39.88
CA ILE A 28 -15.68 -4.81 -38.71
C ILE A 28 -14.86 -4.66 -37.42
N VAL A 29 -13.87 -5.54 -37.20
CA VAL A 29 -13.09 -5.62 -35.96
C VAL A 29 -12.20 -4.39 -35.76
N VAL A 30 -11.59 -3.85 -36.81
CA VAL A 30 -10.69 -2.69 -36.68
C VAL A 30 -11.48 -1.43 -36.30
N PRO A 31 -12.60 -1.07 -36.96
CA PRO A 31 -13.45 0.02 -36.50
C PRO A 31 -14.03 -0.26 -35.11
N LEU A 32 -14.47 -1.48 -34.79
CA LEU A 32 -14.97 -1.80 -33.45
C LEU A 32 -13.89 -1.61 -32.37
N ALA A 33 -12.64 -1.99 -32.63
CA ALA A 33 -11.53 -1.80 -31.68
C ALA A 33 -11.10 -0.34 -31.50
N ILE A 34 -11.44 0.53 -32.46
CA ILE A 34 -11.19 1.98 -32.41
C ILE A 34 -12.39 2.72 -31.77
N ILE A 35 -13.63 2.26 -32.04
CA ILE A 35 -14.88 2.90 -31.61
C ILE A 35 -15.30 2.43 -30.20
N LEU A 36 -15.01 1.18 -29.83
CA LEU A 36 -15.19 0.74 -28.46
C LEU A 36 -14.23 1.56 -27.60
N PRO A 37 -14.72 2.32 -26.61
CA PRO A 37 -13.82 2.95 -25.66
C PRO A 37 -12.95 1.84 -25.12
N ARG A 38 -11.62 1.99 -25.21
CA ARG A 38 -10.73 1.22 -24.37
C ARG A 38 -11.27 1.44 -22.96
N ARG A 39 -11.98 0.46 -22.38
CA ARG A 39 -12.27 0.46 -20.95
C ARG A 39 -10.90 0.73 -20.35
N GLY A 40 -10.71 1.92 -19.79
CA GLY A 40 -9.45 2.26 -19.14
C GLY A 40 -9.17 1.08 -18.23
N ARG A 41 -8.01 0.44 -18.41
CA ARG A 41 -7.59 -0.60 -17.46
C ARG A 41 -7.74 0.07 -16.09
N GLY A 42 -8.56 -0.51 -15.23
CA GLY A 42 -8.82 0.02 -13.89
C GLY A 42 -7.52 0.16 -13.11
N GLY A 43 -7.60 0.59 -11.85
CA GLY A 43 -6.43 0.62 -11.00
C GLY A 43 -5.75 -0.74 -10.87
N HIS A 44 -4.52 -0.72 -10.38
CA HIS A 44 -3.81 -1.96 -10.05
C HIS A 44 -4.14 -2.38 -8.62
N LYS A 45 -4.09 -3.69 -8.35
CA LYS A 45 -4.28 -4.20 -7.00
C LYS A 45 -3.36 -3.49 -6.01
N SER A 46 -3.93 -3.06 -4.88
CA SER A 46 -3.26 -2.28 -3.86
C SER A 46 -3.62 -2.76 -2.45
N THR A 47 -2.80 -2.35 -1.50
CA THR A 47 -2.94 -2.61 -0.06
C THR A 47 -3.17 -1.28 0.65
N ILE A 48 -4.07 -1.23 1.62
CA ILE A 48 -4.21 -0.04 2.47
C ILE A 48 -3.09 -0.05 3.50
N LEU A 49 -2.25 0.99 3.54
CA LEU A 49 -1.30 1.22 4.62
C LEU A 49 -1.91 2.29 5.54
N LEU A 50 -2.44 1.89 6.70
CA LEU A 50 -3.25 2.75 7.57
C LEU A 50 -2.45 3.23 8.80
N PRO A 51 -2.12 4.53 8.90
CA PRO A 51 -1.69 5.15 10.15
C PRO A 51 -2.87 5.23 11.13
N LEU A 52 -3.00 4.23 12.01
CA LEU A 52 -4.13 4.15 12.96
C LEU A 52 -3.74 4.78 14.29
N TYR A 53 -3.61 6.11 14.31
CA TYR A 53 -3.16 6.87 15.49
C TYR A 53 -4.35 7.30 16.35
N ILE A 54 -5.33 6.41 16.46
CA ILE A 54 -6.57 6.59 17.21
C ILE A 54 -6.49 5.70 18.43
N TYR A 55 -6.47 6.26 19.64
CA TYR A 55 -6.50 5.47 20.87
C TYR A 55 -7.78 4.60 20.91
N PRO A 56 -7.69 3.27 21.13
CA PRO A 56 -8.85 2.38 21.11
C PRO A 56 -9.65 2.46 22.42
N GLU A 57 -10.16 3.65 22.77
CA GLU A 57 -10.88 3.96 24.01
C GLU A 57 -12.00 2.94 24.30
N THR A 58 -12.73 2.53 23.26
CA THR A 58 -13.82 1.56 23.33
C THR A 58 -13.74 0.57 22.18
N ASN A 59 -14.46 -0.55 22.31
CA ASN A 59 -14.61 -1.53 21.22
C ASN A 59 -15.26 -0.95 19.95
N ALA A 60 -15.91 0.22 20.03
CA ALA A 60 -16.52 0.90 18.90
C ALA A 60 -15.59 1.90 18.20
N THR A 61 -14.49 2.32 18.84
CA THR A 61 -13.62 3.39 18.33
C THR A 61 -13.02 3.05 16.96
N TRP A 62 -12.63 1.79 16.76
CA TRP A 62 -12.11 1.30 15.47
C TRP A 62 -13.18 0.60 14.61
N ALA A 63 -14.47 0.76 14.90
CA ALA A 63 -15.54 0.15 14.12
C ALA A 63 -15.48 0.48 12.60
N PRO A 64 -15.13 1.71 12.16
CA PRO A 64 -14.98 1.99 10.72
C PRO A 64 -13.92 1.12 10.03
N LEU A 65 -12.82 0.80 10.72
CA LEU A 65 -11.79 -0.09 10.21
C LEU A 65 -12.28 -1.55 10.18
N PHE A 66 -12.90 -2.04 11.25
CA PHE A 66 -13.42 -3.41 11.27
C PHE A 66 -14.49 -3.63 10.19
N ASN A 67 -15.39 -2.67 10.00
CA ASN A 67 -16.39 -2.72 8.92
C ASN A 67 -15.72 -2.79 7.54
N ALA A 68 -14.65 -2.02 7.31
CA ALA A 68 -13.89 -2.05 6.06
C ALA A 68 -13.22 -3.41 5.82
N ILE A 69 -12.60 -3.98 6.86
CA ILE A 69 -11.94 -5.30 6.81
C ILE A 69 -12.96 -6.40 6.46
N GLU A 70 -14.12 -6.40 7.11
CA GLU A 70 -15.16 -7.43 6.96
C GLU A 70 -15.89 -7.34 5.63
N THR A 71 -16.20 -6.13 5.16
CA THR A 71 -16.90 -5.92 3.89
C THR A 71 -15.99 -6.14 2.67
N ARG A 72 -14.67 -6.08 2.84
CA ARG A 72 -13.68 -6.28 1.77
C ARG A 72 -12.63 -7.35 2.11
N PRO A 73 -13.00 -8.64 2.18
CA PRO A 73 -12.09 -9.72 2.57
C PRO A 73 -10.90 -9.93 1.61
N GLN A 74 -10.99 -9.45 0.37
CA GLN A 74 -9.90 -9.51 -0.62
C GLN A 74 -8.94 -8.31 -0.53
N LEU A 75 -9.35 -7.23 0.12
CA LEU A 75 -8.51 -6.06 0.35
C LEU A 75 -7.59 -6.31 1.53
N LYS A 76 -6.30 -6.08 1.34
CA LYS A 76 -5.28 -6.20 2.38
C LYS A 76 -5.10 -4.87 3.10
N PHE A 77 -4.83 -4.96 4.40
CA PHE A 77 -4.57 -3.84 5.29
C PHE A 77 -3.26 -4.08 6.03
N ILE A 78 -2.33 -3.12 5.95
CA ILE A 78 -1.21 -2.99 6.87
C ILE A 78 -1.58 -1.86 7.83
N VAL A 79 -1.74 -2.18 9.10
CA VAL A 79 -2.20 -1.24 10.13
C VAL A 79 -1.03 -0.86 11.03
N ILE A 80 -0.69 0.43 11.06
CA ILE A 80 0.40 0.96 11.87
C ILE A 80 -0.17 1.28 13.26
N VAL A 81 0.32 0.54 14.27
CA VAL A 81 -0.08 0.68 15.66
C VAL A 81 0.91 1.61 16.37
N ASN A 82 0.40 2.68 17.00
CA ASN A 82 1.21 3.70 17.63
C ASN A 82 0.68 4.08 19.03
N PRO A 83 1.03 3.31 20.08
CA PRO A 83 0.57 3.61 21.44
C PRO A 83 0.96 4.99 21.97
N SER A 84 2.21 5.41 21.74
CA SER A 84 2.75 6.65 22.30
C SER A 84 4.00 7.14 21.55
N SER A 85 3.86 7.43 20.25
CA SER A 85 5.01 7.71 19.36
C SER A 85 6.08 6.61 19.41
N GLY A 86 5.62 5.37 19.51
CA GLY A 86 6.39 4.22 19.95
C GLY A 86 5.53 3.25 20.77
N PRO A 87 6.11 2.14 21.26
CA PRO A 87 5.36 1.12 22.00
C PRO A 87 4.96 1.56 23.43
N GLY A 88 5.45 2.72 23.88
CA GLY A 88 5.32 3.20 25.26
C GLY A 88 6.50 2.77 26.15
N SER A 89 6.47 3.17 27.41
CA SER A 89 7.53 2.90 28.40
C SER A 89 7.38 1.55 29.12
N LEU A 90 6.22 0.91 28.99
CA LEU A 90 5.93 -0.39 29.59
C LEU A 90 6.27 -1.52 28.59
N PRO A 91 6.57 -2.74 29.07
CA PRO A 91 6.86 -3.87 28.19
C PRO A 91 5.68 -4.27 27.29
N TYR A 92 4.46 -3.99 27.73
CA TYR A 92 3.21 -4.36 27.07
C TYR A 92 2.30 -3.13 26.95
N PRO A 93 1.40 -3.09 25.95
CA PRO A 93 0.50 -1.97 25.78
C PRO A 93 -0.63 -2.05 26.81
N SER A 94 -1.48 -1.02 26.85
CA SER A 94 -2.69 -1.04 27.69
C SER A 94 -3.63 -2.18 27.31
N ASP A 95 -4.57 -2.52 28.20
CA ASP A 95 -5.58 -3.56 27.95
C ASP A 95 -6.47 -3.21 26.74
N GLN A 96 -6.73 -1.92 26.52
CA GLN A 96 -7.47 -1.42 25.36
C GLN A 96 -6.74 -1.74 24.05
N TYR A 97 -5.44 -1.40 23.98
CA TYR A 97 -4.61 -1.74 22.82
C TYR A 97 -4.47 -3.26 22.67
N THR A 98 -4.23 -4.00 23.76
CA THR A 98 -4.13 -5.46 23.73
C THR A 98 -5.38 -6.09 23.11
N THR A 99 -6.57 -5.70 23.59
CA THR A 99 -7.85 -6.21 23.08
C THR A 99 -8.08 -5.86 21.62
N ALA A 100 -7.81 -4.60 21.24
CA ALA A 100 -8.06 -4.11 19.89
C ALA A 100 -7.09 -4.73 18.86
N VAL A 101 -5.80 -4.83 19.21
CA VAL A 101 -4.77 -5.48 18.37
C VAL A 101 -5.04 -6.98 18.24
N GLN A 102 -5.43 -7.65 19.32
CA GLN A 102 -5.83 -9.06 19.25
C GLN A 102 -6.98 -9.27 18.26
N LYS A 103 -7.97 -8.38 18.26
CA LYS A 103 -9.08 -8.43 17.29
C LYS A 103 -8.59 -8.17 15.86
N LEU A 104 -7.73 -7.18 15.64
CA LEU A 104 -7.14 -6.91 14.30
C LEU A 104 -6.39 -8.12 13.75
N ASN A 105 -5.52 -8.72 14.57
CA ASN A 105 -4.69 -9.86 14.17
C ASN A 105 -5.48 -11.16 13.94
N ALA A 106 -6.77 -11.21 14.30
CA ALA A 106 -7.63 -12.35 13.98
C ALA A 106 -8.04 -12.39 12.49
N TYR A 107 -7.92 -11.28 11.75
CA TYR A 107 -8.33 -11.20 10.35
C TYR A 107 -7.18 -11.54 9.39
N GLN A 108 -7.41 -12.48 8.47
CA GLN A 108 -6.41 -12.97 7.49
C GLN A 108 -6.00 -11.93 6.43
N ASN A 109 -6.72 -10.81 6.34
CA ASN A 109 -6.43 -9.70 5.46
C ASN A 109 -5.82 -8.48 6.17
N VAL A 110 -5.41 -8.65 7.43
CA VAL A 110 -4.76 -7.60 8.24
C VAL A 110 -3.35 -8.05 8.64
N GLN A 111 -2.39 -7.13 8.56
CA GLN A 111 -1.09 -7.24 9.19
C GLN A 111 -0.84 -5.99 10.01
N THR A 112 -0.44 -6.14 11.27
CA THR A 112 -0.11 -5.04 12.17
C THR A 112 1.40 -4.77 12.17
N VAL A 113 1.81 -3.51 12.18
CA VAL A 113 3.22 -3.09 12.31
C VAL A 113 3.36 -2.06 13.42
N GLY A 114 4.46 -2.11 14.16
CA GLY A 114 4.73 -1.14 15.23
C GLY A 114 5.33 0.16 14.70
N TYR A 115 4.81 1.31 15.12
CA TYR A 115 5.39 2.62 14.82
C TYR A 115 6.66 2.87 15.65
N VAL A 116 7.76 3.28 15.01
CA VAL A 116 9.01 3.69 15.67
C VAL A 116 9.57 4.95 15.03
N ARG A 117 9.70 6.03 15.81
CA ARG A 117 10.28 7.30 15.34
C ARG A 117 11.79 7.22 15.24
N THR A 118 12.39 7.65 14.13
CA THR A 118 13.85 7.67 13.92
C THR A 118 14.48 9.06 13.95
N ASP A 119 13.68 10.13 13.87
CA ASP A 119 14.14 11.52 13.92
C ASP A 119 15.22 11.81 12.86
N TYR A 120 14.99 11.35 11.63
CA TYR A 120 15.93 11.45 10.52
C TYR A 120 17.31 10.86 10.84
N ALA A 121 17.32 9.73 11.53
CA ALA A 121 18.49 9.04 12.07
C ALA A 121 19.26 9.83 13.16
N ASN A 122 18.66 10.85 13.77
CA ASN A 122 19.24 11.57 14.91
C ASN A 122 18.82 11.00 16.28
N ARG A 123 17.74 10.21 16.33
CA ARG A 123 17.35 9.52 17.56
C ARG A 123 18.43 8.50 17.91
N ASN A 124 18.78 8.38 19.20
CA ASN A 124 19.79 7.41 19.61
C ASN A 124 19.38 5.99 19.16
N VAL A 125 20.28 5.34 18.41
CA VAL A 125 20.03 4.00 17.84
C VAL A 125 19.66 2.99 18.92
N SER A 126 20.26 3.06 20.11
CA SER A 126 19.94 2.14 21.20
C SER A 126 18.49 2.29 21.66
N THR A 127 17.95 3.50 21.69
CA THR A 127 16.54 3.75 22.01
C THR A 127 15.62 3.18 20.93
N VAL A 128 15.98 3.30 19.65
CA VAL A 128 15.19 2.71 18.56
C VAL A 128 15.24 1.19 18.58
N LEU A 129 16.39 0.60 18.91
CA LEU A 129 16.51 -0.86 19.12
C LEU A 129 15.66 -1.34 20.30
N VAL A 130 15.56 -0.55 21.38
CA VAL A 130 14.66 -0.84 22.50
C VAL A 130 13.20 -0.84 22.02
N ASP A 131 12.74 0.17 21.28
CA ASP A 131 11.36 0.20 20.78
C ASP A 131 11.02 -1.01 19.89
N ILE A 132 11.92 -1.38 18.97
CA ILE A 132 11.78 -2.59 18.14
C ILE A 132 11.65 -3.83 19.04
N SER A 133 12.52 -3.94 20.05
CA SER A 133 12.52 -5.08 20.97
C SER A 133 11.25 -5.14 21.82
N THR A 134 10.67 -4.00 22.20
CA THR A 134 9.42 -3.93 22.97
C THR A 134 8.25 -4.43 22.13
N TYR A 135 8.10 -3.98 20.88
CA TYR A 135 7.07 -4.53 19.98
C TYR A 135 7.24 -6.02 19.71
N ALA A 136 8.48 -6.49 19.51
CA ALA A 136 8.76 -7.91 19.39
C ALA A 136 8.39 -8.67 20.69
N GLY A 137 8.62 -8.06 21.85
CA GLY A 137 8.30 -8.58 23.17
C GLY A 137 6.81 -8.76 23.44
N TRP A 138 5.91 -8.06 22.73
CA TRP A 138 4.46 -8.23 22.91
C TRP A 138 4.00 -9.68 22.66
N ALA A 139 4.70 -10.42 21.79
CA ALA A 139 4.44 -11.84 21.55
C ALA A 139 4.61 -12.72 22.80
N LEU A 140 5.41 -12.28 23.79
CA LEU A 140 5.60 -12.98 25.06
C LEU A 140 4.39 -12.85 26.00
N ASN A 141 3.62 -11.76 25.87
CA ASN A 141 2.36 -11.60 26.60
C ASN A 141 1.24 -12.43 25.94
N SER A 142 1.14 -12.33 24.61
CA SER A 142 0.24 -13.17 23.81
C SER A 142 0.68 -13.16 22.36
N SER A 143 0.74 -14.35 21.74
CA SER A 143 1.03 -14.45 20.30
C SER A 143 -0.02 -13.76 19.43
N ALA A 144 -1.23 -13.54 19.95
CA ALA A 144 -2.31 -12.86 19.25
C ALA A 144 -2.10 -11.35 19.10
N ILE A 145 -1.18 -10.74 19.86
CA ILE A 145 -0.82 -9.32 19.74
C ILE A 145 0.57 -9.10 19.13
N ALA A 146 1.20 -10.15 18.62
CA ALA A 146 2.49 -10.01 17.97
C ALA A 146 2.39 -9.11 16.73
N MET A 147 3.40 -8.27 16.53
CA MET A 147 3.53 -7.43 15.34
C MET A 147 4.14 -8.23 14.18
N HIS A 148 3.84 -7.81 12.96
CA HIS A 148 4.30 -8.42 11.71
C HIS A 148 5.42 -7.63 11.03
N GLY A 149 5.91 -6.58 11.69
CA GLY A 149 6.88 -5.66 11.13
C GLY A 149 6.99 -4.35 11.92
N ILE A 150 7.80 -3.43 11.40
CA ILE A 150 8.03 -2.11 11.96
C ILE A 150 7.90 -1.04 10.87
N PHE A 151 7.23 0.04 11.23
CA PHE A 151 7.15 1.28 10.48
C PHE A 151 8.09 2.30 11.12
N PHE A 152 9.17 2.63 10.42
CA PHE A 152 10.13 3.65 10.82
C PHE A 152 9.68 5.01 10.31
N ASP A 153 9.24 5.87 11.22
CA ASP A 153 8.83 7.22 10.90
C ASP A 153 9.99 8.21 10.95
N GLU A 154 9.80 9.34 10.27
CA GLU A 154 10.83 10.36 10.07
C GLU A 154 12.12 9.76 9.52
N ALA A 155 12.03 8.80 8.59
CA ALA A 155 13.21 8.18 8.00
C ALA A 155 14.02 9.23 7.20
N PRO A 156 15.36 9.14 7.18
CA PRO A 156 16.18 10.09 6.45
C PRO A 156 15.94 10.00 4.94
N HIS A 157 15.96 11.14 4.26
CA HIS A 157 15.75 11.21 2.81
C HIS A 157 16.95 11.84 2.06
N GLN A 158 17.69 12.74 2.70
CA GLN A 158 18.95 13.28 2.18
C GLN A 158 20.11 12.36 2.55
N TYR A 159 21.00 12.10 1.60
CA TYR A 159 22.14 11.20 1.84
C TYR A 159 23.10 11.75 2.89
N VAL A 160 23.27 10.95 3.94
CA VAL A 160 24.33 11.06 4.95
C VAL A 160 24.78 9.63 5.24
N LEU A 161 26.10 9.36 5.20
CA LEU A 161 26.62 7.99 5.31
C LEU A 161 26.20 7.35 6.63
N GLU A 162 26.33 8.08 7.73
CA GLU A 162 25.99 7.65 9.08
C GLU A 162 24.49 7.33 9.21
N ALA A 163 23.63 8.06 8.50
CA ALA A 163 22.21 7.81 8.47
C ALA A 163 21.88 6.53 7.68
N VAL A 164 22.61 6.23 6.59
CA VAL A 164 22.47 4.95 5.88
C VAL A 164 22.86 3.78 6.78
N GLU A 165 24.01 3.88 7.45
CA GLU A 165 24.48 2.86 8.40
C GLU A 165 23.50 2.67 9.56
N TYR A 166 22.97 3.77 10.10
CA TYR A 166 21.91 3.76 11.11
C TYR A 166 20.69 2.96 10.63
N MET A 167 20.18 3.26 9.43
CA MET A 167 19.00 2.58 8.89
C MET A 167 19.26 1.09 8.64
N GLN A 168 20.48 0.72 8.23
CA GLN A 168 20.88 -0.69 8.09
C GLN A 168 20.90 -1.44 9.43
N VAL A 169 21.36 -0.80 10.50
CA VAL A 169 21.37 -1.37 11.85
C VAL A 169 19.96 -1.66 12.33
N VAL A 170 19.04 -0.69 12.23
CA VAL A 170 17.66 -0.86 12.70
C VAL A 170 16.89 -1.84 11.80
N ASN A 171 17.15 -1.86 10.49
CA ASN A 171 16.57 -2.85 9.59
C ASN A 171 16.96 -4.28 9.98
N ARG A 172 18.25 -4.50 10.25
CA ARG A 172 18.76 -5.81 10.69
C ARG A 172 18.11 -6.25 12.00
N ALA A 173 17.97 -5.32 12.95
CA ALA A 173 17.31 -5.62 14.22
C ALA A 173 15.86 -6.09 14.04
N VAL A 174 15.11 -5.52 13.09
CA VAL A 174 13.76 -5.99 12.75
C VAL A 174 13.78 -7.40 12.17
N LYS A 175 14.68 -7.68 11.21
CA LYS A 175 14.78 -9.02 10.61
C LYS A 175 15.24 -10.09 11.63
N ASP A 176 16.09 -9.73 12.57
CA ASP A 176 16.60 -10.63 13.62
C ASP A 176 15.63 -10.83 14.79
N ALA A 177 14.66 -9.93 14.99
CA ALA A 177 13.71 -10.02 16.09
C ALA A 177 12.81 -11.27 15.97
N THR A 178 12.92 -12.19 16.92
CA THR A 178 12.18 -13.47 16.92
C THR A 178 10.72 -13.33 17.33
N GLY A 179 10.36 -12.26 18.04
CA GLY A 179 8.98 -11.98 18.45
C GLY A 179 8.11 -11.33 17.37
N LEU A 180 8.72 -10.81 16.29
CA LEU A 180 7.98 -10.34 15.12
C LEU A 180 7.63 -11.51 14.21
N GLN A 181 6.38 -11.56 13.74
CA GLN A 181 5.84 -12.64 12.92
C GLN A 181 5.92 -12.35 11.41
N GLY A 182 5.72 -13.40 10.61
CA GLY A 182 5.70 -13.32 9.15
C GLY A 182 7.04 -12.88 8.54
N ASP A 183 6.95 -12.11 7.46
CA ASP A 183 8.13 -11.62 6.71
C ASP A 183 8.87 -10.46 7.41
N LYS A 184 8.34 -10.01 8.57
CA LYS A 184 8.88 -8.91 9.37
C LYS A 184 9.03 -7.66 8.51
N ILE A 185 7.91 -7.18 7.99
CA ILE A 185 7.86 -6.09 7.00
C ILE A 185 8.53 -4.85 7.58
N ILE A 186 9.41 -4.23 6.79
CA ILE A 186 10.07 -2.97 7.14
C ILE A 186 9.56 -1.87 6.24
N ILE A 187 8.98 -0.84 6.85
CA ILE A 187 8.46 0.33 6.16
C ILE A 187 9.28 1.54 6.58
N HIS A 188 9.82 2.28 5.63
CA HIS A 188 10.47 3.57 5.88
C HIS A 188 9.52 4.69 5.47
N ASN A 189 9.29 5.64 6.38
CA ASN A 189 8.54 6.84 6.08
C ASN A 189 9.40 8.10 6.15
N PRO A 190 10.03 8.48 5.03
CA PRO A 190 10.59 9.82 4.86
C PRO A 190 9.54 10.89 4.53
N GLY A 191 8.31 10.50 4.15
CA GLY A 191 7.25 11.37 3.65
C GLY A 191 7.50 11.97 2.26
N VAL A 192 8.69 11.77 1.71
CA VAL A 192 9.17 12.33 0.43
C VAL A 192 10.07 11.33 -0.30
N ILE A 193 10.38 11.61 -1.56
CA ILE A 193 11.35 10.82 -2.34
C ILE A 193 12.72 10.89 -1.65
N SER A 194 13.26 9.74 -1.26
CA SER A 194 14.58 9.61 -0.63
C SER A 194 15.69 9.36 -1.66
N ASP A 195 16.92 9.67 -1.27
CA ASP A 195 18.12 9.29 -2.02
C ASP A 195 18.19 7.77 -2.18
N ALA A 196 18.45 7.29 -3.39
CA ALA A 196 18.45 5.86 -3.72
C ALA A 196 19.47 5.03 -2.91
N ARG A 197 20.45 5.67 -2.26
CA ARG A 197 21.41 4.99 -1.37
C ARG A 197 20.80 4.52 -0.04
N TYR A 198 19.58 4.97 0.28
CA TYR A 198 18.79 4.37 1.36
C TYR A 198 18.05 3.09 0.95
N ASN A 199 18.11 2.69 -0.34
CA ASN A 199 17.57 1.42 -0.78
C ASN A 199 18.40 0.28 -0.17
N ASP A 200 17.81 -0.40 0.81
CA ASP A 200 18.37 -1.58 1.46
C ASP A 200 17.59 -2.83 1.04
N THR A 201 18.26 -3.97 0.98
CA THR A 201 17.60 -5.24 0.60
C THR A 201 16.51 -5.66 1.58
N ASN A 202 16.55 -5.17 2.82
CA ASN A 202 15.54 -5.45 3.83
C ASN A 202 14.42 -4.42 3.86
N THR A 203 14.52 -3.28 3.16
CA THR A 203 13.43 -2.30 3.10
C THR A 203 12.35 -2.81 2.14
N ASP A 204 11.18 -3.09 2.71
CA ASP A 204 10.07 -3.66 1.96
C ASP A 204 9.24 -2.57 1.28
N ILE A 205 8.97 -1.47 1.99
CA ILE A 205 8.09 -0.37 1.55
C ILE A 205 8.71 0.98 1.92
N THR A 206 8.61 1.97 1.03
CA THR A 206 8.95 3.36 1.31
C THR A 206 7.77 4.28 1.04
N VAL A 207 7.40 5.10 2.03
CA VAL A 207 6.43 6.17 1.86
C VAL A 207 7.12 7.36 1.19
N ILE A 208 7.01 7.40 -0.14
CA ILE A 208 7.69 8.40 -0.97
C ILE A 208 6.84 9.66 -1.22
N PHE A 209 5.59 9.65 -0.74
CA PHE A 209 4.72 10.81 -0.73
C PHE A 209 3.78 10.75 0.48
N GLU A 210 3.85 11.75 1.34
CA GLU A 210 2.96 11.97 2.48
C GLU A 210 2.59 13.45 2.59
N GLN A 211 1.60 13.88 1.82
CA GLN A 211 1.21 15.29 1.78
C GLN A 211 -0.24 15.50 1.36
N SER A 212 -0.69 16.76 1.43
CA SER A 212 -2.01 17.16 0.98
C SER A 212 -2.25 16.95 -0.52
N TYR A 213 -3.51 16.74 -0.89
CA TYR A 213 -3.93 16.59 -2.29
C TYR A 213 -3.46 17.73 -3.22
N PRO A 214 -3.52 19.03 -2.84
CA PRO A 214 -2.97 20.09 -3.69
C PRO A 214 -1.47 19.91 -4.00
N VAL A 215 -0.68 19.43 -3.02
CA VAL A 215 0.74 19.12 -3.22
C VAL A 215 0.91 17.88 -4.09
N TYR A 216 0.06 16.85 -3.93
CA TYR A 216 0.08 15.69 -4.81
C TYR A 216 -0.09 16.12 -6.27
N ILE A 217 -1.06 17.00 -6.55
CA ILE A 217 -1.32 17.51 -7.91
C ILE A 217 -0.08 18.19 -8.51
N SER A 218 0.67 18.97 -7.73
CA SER A 218 1.90 19.62 -8.24
C SER A 218 3.07 18.64 -8.43
N MET A 219 3.02 17.46 -7.82
CA MET A 219 4.08 16.44 -7.87
C MET A 219 3.80 15.27 -8.82
N ILE A 220 2.63 15.22 -9.47
CA ILE A 220 2.23 14.09 -10.34
C ILE A 220 3.32 13.69 -11.33
N ASP A 221 3.90 14.65 -12.05
CA ASP A 221 4.87 14.36 -13.11
C ASP A 221 6.19 13.82 -12.53
N ILE A 222 6.64 14.35 -11.40
CA ILE A 222 7.86 13.90 -10.70
C ILE A 222 7.66 12.46 -10.20
N LEU A 223 6.54 12.22 -9.53
CA LEU A 223 6.17 10.90 -9.00
C LEU A 223 5.98 9.87 -10.12
N ALA A 224 5.39 10.25 -11.25
CA ALA A 224 5.16 9.38 -12.39
C ALA A 224 6.46 9.03 -13.15
N ALA A 225 7.50 9.85 -13.01
CA ALA A 225 8.81 9.67 -13.65
C ALA A 225 9.78 8.80 -12.82
N LEU A 226 9.42 8.44 -11.58
CA LEU A 226 10.27 7.58 -10.75
C LEU A 226 10.48 6.21 -11.41
N PRO A 227 11.74 5.71 -11.46
CA PRO A 227 12.07 4.49 -12.18
C PRO A 227 11.76 3.20 -11.40
N GLY A 228 11.42 3.29 -10.10
CA GLY A 228 11.24 2.12 -9.25
C GLY A 228 9.90 1.42 -9.43
N ASP A 229 9.82 0.22 -8.83
CA ASP A 229 8.59 -0.59 -8.82
C ASP A 229 7.57 -0.01 -7.85
N ARG A 230 6.32 0.13 -8.29
CA ARG A 230 5.19 0.53 -7.44
C ARG A 230 5.06 -0.36 -6.20
N SER A 231 5.48 -1.63 -6.28
CA SER A 231 5.41 -2.59 -5.17
C SER A 231 6.33 -2.22 -4.00
N LYS A 232 7.18 -1.20 -4.17
CA LYS A 232 8.04 -0.64 -3.12
C LYS A 232 7.54 0.70 -2.60
N TYR A 233 6.49 1.26 -3.18
CA TYR A 233 6.06 2.63 -2.91
C TYR A 233 4.73 2.70 -2.18
N SER A 234 4.68 3.63 -1.23
CA SER A 234 3.46 4.06 -0.57
C SER A 234 3.17 5.54 -0.85
N TYR A 235 1.91 5.84 -1.13
CA TYR A 235 1.36 7.20 -1.14
C TYR A 235 0.34 7.38 -0.03
N ILE A 236 0.54 8.39 0.79
CA ILE A 236 -0.36 8.84 1.84
C ILE A 236 -0.82 10.25 1.44
N VAL A 237 -2.11 10.39 1.09
CA VAL A 237 -2.66 11.66 0.58
C VAL A 237 -3.78 12.14 1.49
N ASN A 238 -3.54 13.26 2.19
CA ASN A 238 -4.55 13.90 3.03
C ASN A 238 -5.27 15.04 2.29
N SER A 239 -6.25 15.67 2.94
CA SER A 239 -6.97 16.84 2.41
C SER A 239 -7.59 16.61 1.03
N VAL A 240 -8.04 15.39 0.72
CA VAL A 240 -8.63 15.07 -0.59
C VAL A 240 -10.05 15.62 -0.66
N PRO A 241 -10.37 16.54 -1.59
CA PRO A 241 -11.71 17.11 -1.68
C PRO A 241 -12.75 16.05 -2.06
N SER A 242 -13.92 16.09 -1.41
CA SER A 242 -15.07 15.25 -1.78
C SER A 242 -15.56 15.49 -3.22
N THR A 243 -15.22 16.66 -3.79
CA THR A 243 -15.57 17.09 -5.15
C THR A 243 -14.46 16.82 -6.19
N ILE A 244 -13.50 15.95 -5.87
CA ILE A 244 -12.40 15.60 -6.79
C ILE A 244 -12.90 15.20 -8.18
N LYS A 245 -12.27 15.74 -9.22
CA LYS A 245 -12.69 15.52 -10.61
C LYS A 245 -12.62 14.04 -10.99
N GLY A 246 -13.78 13.45 -11.27
CA GLY A 246 -13.91 12.02 -11.61
C GLY A 246 -14.11 11.10 -10.40
N GLY A 247 -14.17 11.66 -9.19
CA GLY A 247 -14.47 10.95 -7.95
C GLY A 247 -13.30 10.17 -7.36
N MET A 248 -13.49 9.73 -6.10
CA MET A 248 -12.50 8.98 -5.33
C MET A 248 -11.99 7.75 -6.09
N LYS A 249 -12.90 7.00 -6.74
CA LYS A 249 -12.52 5.80 -7.48
C LYS A 249 -11.52 6.06 -8.60
N LYS A 250 -11.75 7.10 -9.41
CA LYS A 250 -10.81 7.44 -10.50
C LYS A 250 -9.46 7.87 -9.93
N PHE A 251 -9.46 8.65 -8.86
CA PHE A 251 -8.24 9.09 -8.20
C PHE A 251 -7.41 7.92 -7.68
N VAL A 252 -8.05 7.01 -6.92
CA VAL A 252 -7.41 5.80 -6.39
C VAL A 252 -6.93 4.87 -7.51
N ASP A 253 -7.72 4.71 -8.58
CA ASP A 253 -7.32 3.96 -9.77
C ASP A 253 -6.03 4.53 -10.41
N GLU A 254 -5.84 5.85 -10.45
CA GLU A 254 -4.64 6.46 -11.01
C GLU A 254 -3.41 6.30 -10.10
N ILE A 255 -3.55 6.55 -8.79
CA ILE A 255 -2.40 6.45 -7.87
C ILE A 255 -1.95 4.99 -7.65
N SER A 256 -2.88 4.03 -7.69
CA SER A 256 -2.57 2.59 -7.56
C SER A 256 -1.65 2.05 -8.66
N LYS A 257 -1.60 2.72 -9.82
CA LYS A 257 -0.66 2.38 -10.90
C LYS A 257 0.78 2.77 -10.56
N ARG A 258 0.99 3.62 -9.57
CA ARG A 258 2.29 4.22 -9.18
C ARG A 258 2.77 3.77 -7.81
N ALA A 259 1.86 3.48 -6.89
CA ALA A 259 2.15 2.95 -5.57
C ALA A 259 1.20 1.79 -5.24
N GLU A 260 1.74 0.71 -4.67
CA GLU A 260 0.92 -0.41 -4.22
C GLU A 260 0.26 -0.14 -2.87
N PHE A 261 0.92 0.61 -2.00
CA PHE A 261 0.44 0.91 -0.65
C PHE A 261 -0.18 2.30 -0.61
N LEU A 262 -1.43 2.39 -0.16
CA LEU A 262 -2.20 3.63 -0.27
C LEU A 262 -2.90 3.98 1.03
N PHE A 263 -2.92 5.27 1.36
CA PHE A 263 -3.89 5.87 2.27
C PHE A 263 -4.39 7.18 1.69
N VAL A 264 -5.71 7.36 1.72
CA VAL A 264 -6.35 8.59 1.25
C VAL A 264 -7.40 9.01 2.27
N THR A 265 -7.38 10.28 2.65
CA THR A 265 -8.36 10.86 3.58
C THR A 265 -8.76 12.26 3.16
N ASP A 266 -10.01 12.61 3.44
CA ASP A 266 -10.58 13.95 3.29
C ASP A 266 -10.30 14.85 4.51
N ASN A 267 -9.77 14.29 5.60
CA ASN A 267 -9.33 15.08 6.76
C ASN A 267 -8.21 16.05 6.36
N THR A 268 -8.35 17.30 6.82
CA THR A 268 -7.38 18.38 6.60
C THR A 268 -6.49 18.66 7.80
N GLU A 269 -6.91 18.18 8.97
CA GLU A 269 -6.23 18.30 10.27
C GLU A 269 -6.38 16.95 10.99
N ASP A 270 -5.45 16.64 11.90
CA ASP A 270 -5.44 15.42 12.72
C ASP A 270 -5.79 14.15 11.92
N PHE A 271 -5.26 14.07 10.70
CA PHE A 271 -5.74 13.16 9.66
C PHE A 271 -5.43 11.67 9.90
N TYR A 272 -4.69 11.38 10.97
CA TYR A 272 -4.44 10.01 11.47
C TYR A 272 -5.19 9.71 12.79
N GLU A 273 -5.77 10.72 13.42
CA GLU A 273 -6.44 10.62 14.73
C GLU A 273 -7.97 10.50 14.61
N SER A 274 -8.49 10.48 13.38
CA SER A 274 -9.89 10.20 13.09
C SER A 274 -10.09 9.58 11.71
N PHE A 275 -11.21 8.89 11.52
CA PHE A 275 -11.65 8.47 10.18
C PHE A 275 -12.38 9.64 9.51
N GLY A 276 -11.90 10.05 8.33
CA GLY A 276 -12.59 11.05 7.53
C GLY A 276 -13.93 10.56 7.00
N ALA A 277 -14.83 11.49 6.64
CA ALA A 277 -16.16 11.16 6.12
C ALA A 277 -16.07 10.37 4.80
N GLY A 278 -14.97 10.51 4.07
CA GLY A 278 -14.64 9.77 2.86
C GLY A 278 -14.07 8.38 3.07
N TRP A 279 -13.86 7.90 4.30
CA TRP A 279 -13.21 6.61 4.60
C TRP A 279 -13.83 5.44 3.80
N THR A 280 -15.15 5.26 3.87
CA THR A 280 -15.84 4.17 3.15
C THR A 280 -15.66 4.30 1.63
N ASN A 281 -15.74 5.51 1.08
CA ASN A 281 -15.54 5.75 -0.35
C ASN A 281 -14.11 5.43 -0.80
N PHE A 282 -13.11 5.73 0.04
CA PHE A 282 -11.72 5.36 -0.22
C PHE A 282 -11.55 3.85 -0.20
N VAL A 283 -12.01 3.17 0.85
CA VAL A 283 -11.94 1.70 0.98
C VAL A 283 -12.62 1.00 -0.20
N GLU A 284 -13.78 1.49 -0.63
CA GLU A 284 -14.50 0.96 -1.79
C GLU A 284 -13.74 1.15 -3.11
N ALA A 285 -13.00 2.25 -3.23
CA ALA A 285 -12.25 2.63 -4.41
C ALA A 285 -10.95 1.83 -4.61
N VAL A 286 -10.35 1.27 -3.55
CA VAL A 286 -9.08 0.53 -3.67
C VAL A 286 -9.25 -0.74 -4.51
N PRO A 287 -8.47 -0.93 -5.60
CA PRO A 287 -8.56 -2.14 -6.42
C PRO A 287 -8.01 -3.37 -5.67
N THR A 288 -8.68 -4.52 -5.82
CA THR A 288 -8.32 -5.82 -5.21
C THR A 288 -8.11 -6.91 -6.22
#